data_AF-A0A967FJB3-F1
#
_entry.id   AF-A0A967FJB3-F1
#
_cell.length_a   1.000
_cell.length_b   1.000
_cell.length_c   1.000
_cell.angle_alpha   90.00
_cell.angle_beta   90.00
_cell.angle_gamma   90.00
#
_symmetry.space_group_name_H-M   'P 1'
#
loop_
_entity.id
_entity.type
_entity.pdbx_description
1 polymer ?
#
loop_
_entity_poly.entity_id
_entity_poly.type
_entity_poly.pdbx_seq_one_letter_code
_entity_poly.pdbx_strand_id
1 'polypeptide(L)'
;PYEFPIILGWDAAGIVEQAGEEVTRFKEGDEIFAYCRKPMVQGGAYAEYIVLEEEHAAIKPKNISFEEAASIPLAALTAYQSLFDAAKINP
;
A
#
# COMPACT_ATOMS: atom_id res chain seq x y z
N PRO A 1 1.09 -18.84 -14.15
CA PRO A 1 1.47 -17.89 -15.22
C PRO A 1 0.67 -16.60 -15.03
N TYR A 2 1.23 -15.43 -15.33
CA TYR A 2 0.45 -14.18 -15.29
C TYR A 2 -0.38 -14.06 -16.57
N GLU A 3 -1.64 -13.63 -16.44
CA GLU A 3 -2.52 -13.41 -17.57
C GLU A 3 -2.50 -11.93 -17.97
N PHE A 4 -2.35 -11.68 -19.27
CA PHE A 4 -2.41 -10.35 -19.85
C PHE A 4 -3.84 -10.08 -20.35
N PRO A 5 -4.31 -8.82 -20.31
CA PRO A 5 -3.60 -7.60 -19.90
C PRO A 5 -3.47 -7.44 -18.38
N ILE A 6 -2.38 -6.80 -17.94
CA ILE A 6 -1.99 -6.67 -16.54
C ILE A 6 -1.54 -5.24 -16.23
N ILE A 7 -1.99 -4.72 -15.09
CA ILE A 7 -1.50 -3.45 -14.52
C ILE A 7 -0.55 -3.81 -13.37
N LEU A 8 0.69 -3.32 -13.45
CA LEU A 8 1.77 -3.58 -12.49
C LEU A 8 1.75 -2.57 -11.32
N GLY A 9 2.68 -2.74 -10.38
CA GLY A 9 2.89 -1.85 -9.24
C GLY A 9 2.22 -2.35 -7.96
N TRP A 10 2.96 -2.37 -6.85
CA TRP A 10 2.48 -2.82 -5.53
C TRP A 10 2.55 -1.74 -4.46
N ASP A 11 3.27 -0.65 -4.68
CA ASP A 11 3.33 0.43 -3.71
C ASP A 11 2.59 1.64 -4.28
N ALA A 12 1.76 2.26 -3.44
CA ALA A 12 0.99 3.45 -3.79
C ALA A 12 0.87 4.39 -2.60
N ALA A 13 0.70 5.68 -2.89
CA ALA A 13 0.17 6.66 -1.96
C ALA A 13 -0.78 7.59 -2.71
N GLY A 14 -1.86 8.00 -2.07
CA GLY A 14 -2.91 8.78 -2.70
C GLY A 14 -4.03 9.14 -1.72
N ILE A 15 -5.15 9.58 -2.28
CA ILE A 15 -6.32 9.99 -1.52
C ILE A 15 -7.40 8.93 -1.69
N VAL A 16 -8.10 8.58 -0.61
CA VAL A 16 -9.27 7.71 -0.69
C VAL A 16 -10.37 8.44 -1.46
N GLU A 17 -10.70 7.95 -2.65
CA GLU A 17 -11.82 8.45 -3.46
C GLU A 17 -13.16 7.91 -2.93
N GLN A 18 -13.21 6.62 -2.60
CA GLN A 18 -14.41 5.97 -2.10
C GLN A 18 -14.05 4.82 -1.15
N ALA A 19 -14.84 4.65 -0.10
CA ALA A 19 -14.76 3.52 0.81
C ALA A 19 -15.89 2.51 0.54
N GLY A 20 -15.61 1.21 0.64
CA GLY A 20 -16.63 0.16 0.60
C GLY A 20 -17.53 0.19 1.83
N GLU A 21 -18.70 -0.44 1.76
CA GLU A 21 -19.71 -0.39 2.84
C GLU A 21 -19.21 -0.96 4.18
N GLU A 22 -18.30 -1.94 4.13
CA GLU A 22 -17.72 -2.59 5.31
C GLU A 22 -16.40 -1.95 5.78
N VAL A 23 -15.87 -0.97 5.04
CA VAL A 23 -14.62 -0.29 5.41
C VAL A 23 -14.87 0.63 6.59
N THR A 24 -14.05 0.50 7.64
CA THR A 24 -14.22 1.27 8.88
C THR A 24 -13.02 2.14 9.24
N ARG A 25 -11.85 1.86 8.67
CA ARG A 25 -10.59 2.53 9.01
C ARG A 25 -10.33 3.81 8.22
N PHE A 26 -11.02 3.99 7.10
CA PHE A 26 -10.79 5.08 6.16
C PHE A 26 -12.09 5.68 5.65
N LYS A 27 -12.03 6.92 5.20
CA LYS A 27 -13.12 7.64 4.54
C LYS A 27 -12.60 8.45 3.36
N GLU A 28 -13.52 8.90 2.51
CA GLU A 28 -13.22 9.81 1.40
C GLU A 28 -12.39 11.03 1.89
N GLY A 29 -11.34 11.36 1.14
CA GLY A 29 -10.42 12.45 1.44
C GLY A 29 -9.25 12.10 2.37
N ASP A 30 -9.20 10.89 2.96
CA ASP A 30 -8.04 10.47 3.75
C ASP A 30 -6.82 10.28 2.84
N GLU A 31 -5.67 10.85 3.22
CA GLU A 31 -4.38 10.56 2.59
C GLU A 31 -3.83 9.24 3.13
N ILE A 32 -3.62 8.28 2.25
CA ILE A 32 -3.12 6.94 2.60
C ILE A 32 -1.88 6.56 1.78
N PHE A 33 -1.18 5.56 2.28
CA PHE A 33 -0.15 4.81 1.58
C PHE A 33 -0.38 3.32 1.82
N ALA A 34 -0.06 2.48 0.84
CA ALA A 34 -0.49 1.09 0.85
C ALA A 34 0.50 0.17 0.13
N TYR A 35 0.61 -1.04 0.67
CA TYR A 35 1.22 -2.18 0.00
C TYR A 35 0.12 -2.99 -0.71
N CYS A 36 -0.21 -2.60 -1.93
CA CYS A 36 -1.30 -3.08 -2.77
C CYS A 36 -1.09 -4.49 -3.36
N ARG A 37 -0.27 -5.33 -2.74
CA ARG A 37 0.04 -6.66 -3.25
C ARG A 37 -1.17 -7.59 -3.14
N LYS A 38 -1.48 -8.27 -4.24
CA LYS A 38 -2.52 -9.31 -4.32
C LYS A 38 -1.87 -10.68 -4.55
N PRO A 39 -2.56 -11.81 -4.29
CA PRO A 39 -2.04 -13.14 -4.57
C PRO A 39 -1.61 -13.34 -6.03
N MET A 40 -2.32 -12.69 -6.96
CA MET A 40 -1.99 -12.62 -8.37
C MET A 40 -1.69 -11.18 -8.77
N VAL A 41 -0.70 -10.97 -9.65
CA VAL A 41 -0.37 -9.62 -10.14
C VAL A 41 -1.44 -9.19 -11.13
N GLN A 42 -2.32 -8.31 -10.69
CA GLN A 42 -3.41 -7.71 -11.48
C GLN A 42 -3.92 -6.45 -10.79
N GLY A 43 -4.42 -5.48 -11.57
CA GLY A 43 -4.99 -4.24 -11.03
C GLY A 43 -4.08 -3.54 -10.03
N GLY A 44 -2.81 -3.35 -10.42
CA GLY A 44 -1.76 -2.73 -9.60
C GLY A 44 -1.74 -1.19 -9.65
N ALA A 45 -0.74 -0.62 -8.99
CA ALA A 45 -0.62 0.81 -8.70
C ALA A 45 -0.21 1.71 -9.87
N TYR A 46 0.16 1.16 -11.04
CA TYR A 46 0.45 1.95 -12.25
C TYR A 46 -0.84 2.35 -12.98
N ALA A 47 -1.74 2.98 -12.25
CA ALA A 47 -3.02 3.49 -12.69
C ALA A 47 -3.41 4.69 -11.81
N GLU A 48 -4.30 5.55 -12.29
CA GLU A 48 -4.79 6.70 -11.52
C GLU A 48 -5.68 6.29 -10.34
N TYR A 49 -6.31 5.11 -10.43
CA TYR A 49 -7.16 4.54 -9.38
C TYR A 49 -6.84 3.06 -9.15
N ILE A 50 -6.96 2.62 -7.89
CA ILE A 50 -6.77 1.23 -7.48
C ILE A 50 -7.76 0.86 -6.37
N VAL A 51 -8.26 -0.38 -6.42
CA VAL A 51 -9.05 -0.99 -5.35
C VAL A 51 -8.18 -1.99 -4.59
N LEU A 52 -8.19 -1.87 -3.25
CA LEU A 52 -7.47 -2.71 -2.29
C LEU A 52 -8.28 -2.89 -1.01
N GLU A 53 -7.97 -3.94 -0.24
CA GLU A 53 -8.59 -4.21 1.07
C GLU A 53 -8.00 -3.27 2.13
N GLU A 54 -8.82 -2.84 3.11
CA GLU A 54 -8.39 -1.82 4.08
C GLU A 54 -7.17 -2.26 4.91
N GLU A 55 -6.95 -3.56 5.14
CA GLU A 55 -5.78 -4.09 5.85
C GLU A 55 -4.44 -3.74 5.19
N HIS A 56 -4.43 -3.49 3.88
CA HIS A 56 -3.21 -3.19 3.12
C HIS A 56 -2.81 -1.71 3.14
N ALA A 57 -3.65 -0.84 3.71
CA ALA A 57 -3.42 0.60 3.77
C ALA A 57 -3.18 1.11 5.20
N ALA A 58 -2.52 2.27 5.27
CA ALA A 58 -2.37 3.06 6.47
C ALA A 58 -2.44 4.55 6.13
N ILE A 59 -2.69 5.40 7.15
CA ILE A 59 -2.68 6.86 6.98
C ILE A 59 -1.26 7.32 6.63
N LYS A 60 -1.16 8.13 5.58
CA LYS A 60 0.11 8.74 5.17
C LYS A 60 0.61 9.70 6.26
N PRO A 61 1.88 9.62 6.68
CA PRO A 61 2.46 10.60 7.59
C PRO A 61 2.35 12.03 7.02
N LYS A 62 1.95 12.98 7.87
CA LYS A 62 1.70 14.38 7.46
C LYS A 62 2.96 15.15 7.05
N ASN A 63 4.14 14.63 7.41
CA ASN A 63 5.43 15.30 7.24
C ASN A 63 6.23 14.80 6.03
N ILE A 64 5.65 13.96 5.18
CA ILE A 64 6.29 13.46 3.95
C ILE A 64 5.38 13.68 2.74
N SER A 65 5.97 13.77 1.55
CA SER A 65 5.24 13.88 0.29
C SER A 65 4.55 12.57 -0.10
N PHE A 66 3.70 12.59 -1.13
CA PHE A 66 3.10 11.36 -1.66
C PHE A 66 4.16 10.46 -2.32
N GLU A 67 5.11 11.06 -3.02
CA GLU A 67 6.23 10.35 -3.67
C GLU A 67 7.10 9.64 -2.63
N GLU A 68 7.41 10.32 -1.52
CA GLU A 68 8.13 9.73 -0.41
C GLU A 68 7.31 8.59 0.21
N ALA A 69 6.03 8.82 0.50
CA ALA A 69 5.16 7.81 1.09
C ALA A 69 5.00 6.57 0.21
N ALA A 70 4.90 6.72 -1.11
CA ALA A 70 4.78 5.62 -2.06
C ALA A 70 6.06 4.78 -2.19
N SER A 71 7.22 5.28 -1.74
CA SER A 71 8.49 4.53 -1.76
C SER A 71 8.69 3.58 -0.57
N ILE A 72 7.80 3.65 0.43
CA ILE A 72 7.95 3.00 1.74
C ILE A 72 7.36 1.58 1.83
N PRO A 73 6.12 1.29 1.37
CA PRO A 73 5.33 0.17 1.88
C PRO A 73 6.03 -1.19 1.80
N LEU A 74 6.47 -1.63 0.63
CA LEU A 74 7.19 -2.90 0.49
C LEU A 74 8.60 -2.84 1.09
N ALA A 75 9.38 -1.82 0.73
CA ALA A 75 10.79 -1.76 1.07
C ALA A 75 11.03 -1.66 2.59
N ALA A 76 10.31 -0.76 3.27
CA ALA A 76 10.43 -0.56 4.71
C ALA A 76 9.86 -1.73 5.50
N LEU A 77 8.73 -2.31 5.08
CA LEU A 77 8.18 -3.51 5.72
C LEU A 77 9.17 -4.68 5.62
N THR A 78 9.78 -4.88 4.45
CA THR A 78 10.78 -5.93 4.24
C THR A 78 12.00 -5.73 5.14
N ALA A 79 12.51 -4.50 5.23
CA ALA A 79 13.62 -4.17 6.12
C ALA A 79 13.24 -4.41 7.59
N TYR A 80 12.06 -3.95 8.01
CA TYR A 80 11.56 -4.14 9.37
C TYR A 80 11.47 -5.62 9.74
N GLN A 81 10.82 -6.43 8.90
CA GLN A 81 10.69 -7.87 9.12
C GLN A 81 12.07 -8.56 9.14
N SER A 82 12.98 -8.16 8.26
CA SER A 82 14.33 -8.72 8.22
C SER A 82 15.11 -8.45 9.51
N LEU A 83 15.04 -7.22 10.02
CA LEU A 83 15.75 -6.82 11.23
C LEU A 83 15.05 -7.39 12.48
N PHE A 84 13.79 -7.04 12.70
CA PHE A 84 13.13 -7.27 13.98
C PHE A 84 12.44 -8.64 14.07
N ASP A 85 11.91 -9.17 12.97
CA ASP A 85 11.23 -10.47 13.01
C ASP A 85 12.18 -11.63 12.76
N ALA A 86 13.07 -11.52 11.78
CA ALA A 86 14.02 -12.57 11.43
C ALA A 86 15.31 -12.49 12.26
N ALA A 87 15.99 -11.33 12.29
CA ALA A 87 17.25 -11.19 13.01
C ALA A 87 17.09 -10.92 14.52
N LYS A 88 15.86 -10.64 15.00
CA LYS A 88 15.53 -10.42 16.42
C LYS A 88 16.41 -9.37 17.11
N ILE A 89 16.78 -8.31 16.40
CA ILE A 89 17.52 -7.21 16.99
C ILE A 89 16.60 -6.47 17.95
N ASN A 90 17.03 -6.32 19.20
CA ASN A 90 16.34 -5.47 20.16
C ASN A 90 16.89 -4.04 20.04
N PRO A 91 16.03 -3.02 19.97
CA PRO A 91 16.44 -1.63 20.00
C PRO A 91 17.09 -1.24 21.34
#